data_AF-A0A550CXZ2-F1
#
_entry.id   AF-A0A550CXZ2-F1
#
_cell.length_a   1.000
_cell.length_b   1.000
_cell.length_c   1.000
_cell.angle_alpha   90.00
_cell.angle_beta   90.00
_cell.angle_gamma   90.00
#
_symmetry.space_group_name_H-M   'P 1'
#
loop_
_entity.id
_entity.type
_entity.pdbx_description
1 polymer ?
#
loop_
_entity_poly.entity_id
_entity_poly.type
_entity_poly.pdbx_seq_one_letter_code
_entity_poly.pdbx_strand_id
1 'polypeptide(L)'
;MSQAIGNTALAYARVWHHVDASERVLGKLAERIALVLMGKHKPIYDPGVDCGDYVIVTNARNVVVTGNKAKQLVYRSHSMYPGALKETPYERMMAKNPDHVIRHAVSGMLPKNRLRDRRLERLYVFPREHMGVLGSNVLRSWEDGSLTTYDPHSPITADALRAFRTQ
;
A
#
# COMPACT_ATOMS: atom_id res chain seq x y z
N MET A 1 -4.49 26.05 -22.74
CA MET A 1 -4.86 26.09 -21.30
C MET A 1 -6.34 25.78 -21.02
N SER A 2 -7.23 25.65 -22.02
CA SER A 2 -8.66 25.41 -21.80
C SER A 2 -9.00 24.03 -21.19
N GLN A 3 -8.20 23.00 -21.47
CA GLN A 3 -8.46 21.62 -21.01
C GLN A 3 -8.38 21.43 -19.48
N ALA A 4 -7.78 22.38 -18.75
CA ALA A 4 -7.67 22.32 -17.29
C ALA A 4 -8.86 22.96 -16.56
N ILE A 5 -9.75 23.66 -17.28
CA ILE A 5 -10.87 24.41 -16.73
C ILE A 5 -12.11 23.52 -16.74
N GLY A 6 -12.63 23.16 -15.56
CA GLY A 6 -13.82 22.31 -15.43
C GLY A 6 -13.96 21.71 -14.03
N ASN A 7 -14.91 20.78 -13.86
CA ASN A 7 -15.04 20.03 -12.60
C ASN A 7 -13.93 18.97 -12.50
N THR A 8 -12.92 19.25 -11.69
CA THR A 8 -11.74 18.38 -11.50
C THR A 8 -11.82 17.51 -10.25
N ALA A 9 -12.90 17.61 -9.46
CA ALA A 9 -12.99 16.95 -8.15
C ALA A 9 -12.80 15.43 -8.24
N LEU A 10 -13.39 14.79 -9.24
CA LEU A 10 -13.28 13.34 -9.45
C LEU A 10 -11.85 12.91 -9.80
N ALA A 11 -11.11 13.71 -10.56
CA ALA A 11 -9.74 13.40 -10.94
C ALA A 11 -8.80 13.40 -9.72
N TYR A 12 -9.01 14.33 -8.78
CA TYR A 12 -8.26 14.41 -7.52
C TYR A 12 -8.77 13.46 -6.43
N ALA A 13 -9.92 12.82 -6.62
CA ALA A 13 -10.45 11.85 -5.66
C ALA A 13 -9.44 10.72 -5.44
N ARG A 14 -9.27 10.33 -4.18
CA ARG A 14 -8.35 9.26 -3.79
C ARG A 14 -9.09 7.95 -3.74
N VAL A 15 -8.56 7.00 -4.48
CA VAL A 15 -9.13 5.66 -4.59
C VAL A 15 -8.33 4.69 -3.74
N TRP A 16 -8.94 3.57 -3.34
CA TRP A 16 -8.28 2.51 -2.58
C TRP A 16 -8.00 1.33 -3.50
N HIS A 17 -6.72 1.05 -3.72
CA HIS A 17 -6.25 -0.09 -4.50
C HIS A 17 -5.90 -1.25 -3.56
N HIS A 18 -6.28 -2.46 -3.94
CA HIS A 18 -5.87 -3.70 -3.26
C HIS A 18 -4.83 -4.44 -4.10
N VAL A 19 -3.79 -4.94 -3.44
CA VAL A 19 -2.74 -5.74 -4.07
C VAL A 19 -2.40 -6.95 -3.20
N ASP A 20 -2.46 -8.14 -3.79
CA ASP A 20 -1.94 -9.35 -3.17
C ASP A 20 -0.42 -9.47 -3.40
N ALA A 21 0.35 -9.59 -2.32
CA ALA A 21 1.81 -9.73 -2.37
C ALA A 21 2.30 -11.16 -2.60
N SER A 22 1.40 -12.16 -2.57
CA SER A 22 1.76 -13.57 -2.77
C SER A 22 2.49 -13.80 -4.09
N GLU A 23 3.64 -14.47 -4.04
CA GLU A 23 4.49 -14.80 -5.20
C GLU A 23 5.02 -13.58 -5.99
N ARG A 24 4.84 -12.37 -5.48
CA ARG A 24 5.33 -11.15 -6.13
C ARG A 24 6.77 -10.85 -5.70
N VAL A 25 7.58 -10.41 -6.66
CA VAL A 25 8.95 -9.96 -6.37
C VAL A 25 8.91 -8.61 -5.65
N LEU A 26 9.49 -8.55 -4.45
CA LEU A 26 9.46 -7.40 -3.54
C LEU A 26 9.79 -6.06 -4.23
N GLY A 27 10.87 -6.01 -5.01
CA GLY A 27 11.32 -4.78 -5.66
C GLY A 27 10.32 -4.27 -6.71
N LYS A 28 9.85 -5.15 -7.59
CA LYS A 28 8.87 -4.81 -8.64
C LYS A 28 7.52 -4.41 -8.05
N LEU A 29 7.11 -5.09 -6.98
CA LEU A 29 5.92 -4.75 -6.22
C LEU A 29 6.05 -3.34 -5.61
N ALA A 30 7.16 -3.07 -4.93
CA ALA A 30 7.39 -1.78 -4.26
C ALA A 30 7.46 -0.60 -5.26
N GLU A 31 8.06 -0.81 -6.42
CA GLU A 31 8.10 0.19 -7.51
C GLU A 31 6.68 0.59 -7.96
N ARG A 32 5.85 -0.40 -8.29
CA ARG A 32 4.47 -0.15 -8.74
C ARG A 32 3.64 0.54 -7.67
N ILE A 33 3.77 0.10 -6.42
CA ILE A 33 3.10 0.74 -5.28
C ILE A 33 3.54 2.20 -5.16
N ALA A 34 4.85 2.49 -5.28
CA ALA A 34 5.35 3.85 -5.17
C ALA A 34 4.79 4.77 -6.29
N LEU A 35 4.63 4.26 -7.52
CA LEU A 35 4.01 5.01 -8.62
C LEU A 35 2.57 5.42 -8.29
N VAL A 36 1.77 4.48 -7.75
CA VAL A 36 0.38 4.71 -7.35
C VAL A 36 0.29 5.70 -6.17
N LEU A 37 1.16 5.53 -5.17
CA LEU A 37 1.24 6.44 -4.02
C LEU A 37 1.68 7.85 -4.42
N MET A 38 2.47 8.01 -5.49
CA MET A 38 2.81 9.33 -6.02
C MET A 38 1.69 9.93 -6.89
N GLY A 39 0.78 9.11 -7.42
CA GLY A 39 -0.26 9.53 -8.35
C GLY A 39 0.18 9.59 -9.80
N LYS A 40 1.35 9.01 -10.15
CA LYS A 40 1.91 9.07 -11.51
C LYS A 40 1.07 8.31 -12.55
N HIS A 41 0.16 7.44 -12.11
CA HIS A 41 -0.80 6.77 -12.98
C HIS A 41 -1.94 7.69 -13.43
N LYS A 42 -2.17 8.81 -12.73
CA LYS A 42 -3.19 9.80 -13.10
C LYS A 42 -2.61 10.82 -14.08
N PRO A 43 -3.33 11.19 -15.16
CA PRO A 43 -2.85 12.18 -16.12
C PRO A 43 -2.75 13.60 -15.54
N ILE A 44 -3.42 13.85 -14.40
CA ILE A 44 -3.39 15.11 -13.66
C ILE A 44 -2.17 15.27 -12.72
N TYR A 45 -1.21 14.34 -12.79
CA TYR A 45 -0.05 14.33 -11.90
C TYR A 45 0.74 15.63 -11.99
N ASP A 46 0.95 16.26 -10.84
CA ASP A 46 1.85 17.40 -10.67
C ASP A 46 2.87 17.07 -9.56
N PRO A 47 4.18 17.31 -9.76
CA PRO A 47 5.19 17.01 -8.74
C PRO A 47 5.02 17.78 -7.42
N GLY A 48 4.42 18.97 -7.45
CA GLY A 48 4.19 19.84 -6.30
C GLY A 48 2.94 19.50 -5.49
N VAL A 49 2.01 18.72 -6.05
CA VAL A 49 0.73 18.36 -5.43
C VAL A 49 0.64 16.86 -5.13
N ASP A 50 0.08 16.51 -3.97
CA ASP A 50 -0.10 15.11 -3.58
C ASP A 50 -1.47 14.54 -4.00
N CYS A 51 -1.54 14.03 -5.24
CA CYS A 51 -2.73 13.46 -5.87
C CYS A 51 -2.80 11.92 -5.88
N GLY A 52 -1.86 11.25 -5.18
CA GLY A 52 -1.78 9.79 -5.12
C GLY A 52 -2.93 9.11 -4.38
N ASP A 53 -3.04 7.81 -4.59
CA ASP A 53 -4.11 6.96 -4.06
C ASP A 53 -3.67 6.18 -2.81
N TYR A 54 -4.64 5.51 -2.17
CA TYR A 54 -4.39 4.56 -1.09
C TYR A 54 -4.07 3.18 -1.65
N VAL A 55 -3.17 2.47 -0.97
CA VAL A 55 -2.80 1.10 -1.36
C VAL A 55 -2.85 0.20 -0.14
N ILE A 56 -3.62 -0.87 -0.25
CA ILE A 56 -3.71 -1.95 0.72
C ILE A 56 -2.98 -3.17 0.14
N VAL A 57 -1.99 -3.66 0.86
CA VAL A 57 -1.24 -4.86 0.49
C VAL A 57 -1.59 -5.98 1.46
N THR A 58 -1.96 -7.15 0.94
CA THR A 58 -2.21 -8.36 1.73
C THR A 58 -1.15 -9.43 1.50
N ASN A 59 -1.11 -10.43 2.39
CA ASN A 59 -0.19 -11.57 2.32
C ASN A 59 1.29 -11.16 2.24
N ALA A 60 1.69 -10.13 2.98
CA ALA A 60 3.06 -9.63 2.97
C ALA A 60 4.11 -10.69 3.36
N ARG A 61 3.72 -11.75 4.10
CA ARG A 61 4.59 -12.89 4.44
C ARG A 61 5.04 -13.72 3.24
N ASN A 62 4.26 -13.70 2.15
CA ASN A 62 4.48 -14.53 0.97
C ASN A 62 5.20 -13.78 -0.16
N VAL A 63 5.74 -12.59 0.13
CA VAL A 63 6.50 -11.82 -0.86
C VAL A 63 7.84 -12.48 -1.15
N VAL A 64 8.21 -12.51 -2.43
CA VAL A 64 9.40 -13.22 -2.92
C VAL A 64 10.56 -12.25 -3.09
N VAL A 65 11.76 -12.72 -2.72
CA VAL A 65 13.01 -12.03 -3.02
C VAL A 65 13.88 -12.98 -3.86
N THR A 66 14.39 -12.46 -4.98
CA THR A 66 15.15 -13.25 -5.95
C THR A 66 16.59 -13.53 -5.51
N GLY A 67 17.14 -14.70 -5.87
CA GLY A 67 18.53 -15.09 -5.63
C GLY A 67 18.84 -15.36 -4.15
N ASN A 68 20.10 -15.15 -3.73
CA ASN A 68 20.54 -15.41 -2.35
C ASN A 68 20.24 -14.26 -1.36
N LYS A 69 19.44 -13.27 -1.80
CA LYS A 69 19.14 -12.07 -1.02
C LYS A 69 18.41 -12.37 0.28
N ALA A 70 17.60 -13.44 0.35
CA ALA A 70 16.91 -13.81 1.59
C ALA A 70 17.89 -14.04 2.75
N LYS A 71 19.08 -14.60 2.47
CA LYS A 71 20.13 -14.87 3.46
C LYS A 71 21.09 -13.70 3.66
N GLN A 72 21.35 -12.94 2.60
CA GLN A 72 22.37 -11.88 2.58
C GLN A 72 21.85 -10.51 3.00
N LEU A 73 20.54 -10.26 2.86
CA LEU A 73 19.96 -8.95 3.12
C LEU A 73 19.88 -8.69 4.62
N VAL A 74 20.49 -7.59 5.05
CA VAL A 74 20.53 -7.16 6.46
C VAL A 74 20.00 -5.73 6.56
N TYR A 75 19.01 -5.53 7.42
CA TYR A 75 18.48 -4.21 7.75
C TYR A 75 19.31 -3.59 8.86
N ARG A 76 19.80 -2.37 8.63
CA ARG A 76 20.63 -1.63 9.57
C ARG A 76 19.89 -0.42 10.12
N SER A 77 20.07 -0.15 11.40
CA SER A 77 19.60 1.06 12.06
C SER A 77 20.60 1.50 13.11
N HIS A 78 20.64 2.80 13.40
CA HIS A 78 21.58 3.39 14.35
C HIS A 78 20.87 4.47 15.17
N SER A 79 21.11 4.51 16.48
CA SER A 79 20.49 5.50 17.38
C SER A 79 21.30 6.79 17.54
N MET A 80 22.40 6.93 16.79
CA MET A 80 23.38 8.04 16.86
C MET A 80 24.35 7.99 18.06
N TYR A 81 24.23 7.00 18.95
CA TYR A 81 25.23 6.74 19.99
C TYR A 81 26.36 5.82 19.49
N PRO A 82 27.64 6.07 19.85
CA PRO A 82 28.74 5.18 19.48
C PRO A 82 28.48 3.73 19.90
N GLY A 83 28.69 2.79 18.97
CA GLY A 83 28.48 1.35 19.21
C GLY A 83 27.02 0.87 19.13
N ALA A 84 26.05 1.75 18.87
CA ALA A 84 24.63 1.40 18.85
C ALA A 84 24.09 0.95 17.47
N LEU A 85 24.94 0.30 16.66
CA LEU A 85 24.54 -0.27 15.38
C LEU A 85 23.68 -1.52 15.61
N LYS A 86 22.47 -1.51 15.06
CA LYS A 86 21.55 -2.66 15.10
C LYS A 86 21.40 -3.23 13.71
N GLU A 87 21.76 -4.50 13.59
CA GLU A 87 21.62 -5.28 12.36
C GLU A 87 20.54 -6.36 12.55
N THR A 88 19.60 -6.45 11.62
CA THR A 88 18.55 -7.46 11.63
C THR A 88 18.54 -8.19 10.28
N PRO A 89 18.79 -9.51 10.23
CA PRO A 89 18.74 -10.25 8.98
C PRO A 89 17.31 -10.31 8.45
N TYR A 90 17.16 -10.41 7.13
CA TYR A 90 15.87 -10.43 6.45
C TYR A 90 14.93 -11.52 6.97
N GLU A 91 15.43 -12.74 7.18
CA GLU A 91 14.64 -13.86 7.71
C GLU A 91 13.98 -13.52 9.07
N ARG A 92 14.75 -12.89 9.97
CA ARG A 92 14.26 -12.45 11.27
C ARG A 92 13.25 -11.30 11.14
N MET A 93 13.50 -10.38 10.21
CA MET A 93 12.58 -9.27 9.94
C MET A 93 11.24 -9.80 9.41
N MET A 94 11.28 -10.76 8.48
CA MET A 94 10.09 -11.39 7.91
C MET A 94 9.27 -12.16 8.94
N ALA A 95 9.94 -12.87 9.85
CA ALA A 95 9.27 -13.59 10.94
C ALA A 95 8.59 -12.65 11.94
N LYS A 96 9.27 -11.55 12.30
CA LYS A 96 8.77 -10.60 13.31
C LYS A 96 7.73 -9.64 12.74
N ASN A 97 8.12 -8.86 11.72
CA ASN A 97 7.33 -7.77 11.15
C ASN A 97 7.46 -7.79 9.61
N PRO A 98 6.74 -8.69 8.91
CA PRO A 98 6.79 -8.77 7.44
C PRO A 98 6.31 -7.47 6.77
N ASP A 99 5.40 -6.74 7.42
CA ASP A 99 4.86 -5.47 6.91
C ASP A 99 5.96 -4.41 6.74
N HIS A 100 6.95 -4.43 7.63
CA HIS A 100 8.07 -3.50 7.60
C HIS A 100 8.95 -3.72 6.37
N VAL A 101 9.08 -4.96 5.87
CA VAL A 101 9.89 -5.29 4.69
C VAL A 101 9.36 -4.52 3.47
N ILE A 102 8.05 -4.61 3.20
CA ILE A 102 7.40 -3.93 2.07
C ILE A 102 7.40 -2.43 2.30
N ARG A 103 7.03 -1.97 3.50
CA ARG A 103 6.98 -0.53 3.83
C ARG A 103 8.36 0.12 3.67
N HIS A 104 9.43 -0.56 4.09
CA HIS A 104 10.80 -0.08 3.92
C HIS A 104 11.22 0.00 2.44
N ALA A 105 10.90 -1.04 1.65
CA ALA A 105 11.17 -1.04 0.21
C ALA A 105 10.45 0.12 -0.50
N VAL A 106 9.16 0.33 -0.24
CA VAL A 106 8.38 1.44 -0.82
C VAL A 106 8.91 2.80 -0.37
N SER A 107 9.26 2.92 0.91
CA SER A 107 9.84 4.15 1.49
C SER A 107 11.18 4.55 0.84
N GLY A 108 11.92 3.56 0.35
CA GLY A 108 13.13 3.74 -0.46
C GLY A 108 12.83 4.32 -1.86
N MET A 109 11.73 3.92 -2.48
CA MET A 109 11.32 4.33 -3.84
C MET A 109 10.68 5.72 -3.89
N LEU A 110 10.19 6.24 -2.76
CA LEU A 110 9.59 7.58 -2.69
C LEU A 110 10.66 8.69 -2.66
N PRO A 111 10.41 9.83 -3.36
CA PRO A 111 11.32 10.97 -3.35
C PRO A 111 11.48 11.54 -1.94
N LYS A 112 12.69 11.95 -1.57
CA LYS A 112 13.00 12.46 -0.22
C LYS A 112 12.57 13.94 -0.11
N ASN A 113 11.29 14.15 0.22
CA ASN A 113 10.70 15.46 0.43
C ASN A 113 9.62 15.43 1.53
N ARG A 114 9.00 16.57 1.83
CA ARG A 114 7.94 16.69 2.86
C ARG A 114 6.66 15.90 2.54
N LEU A 115 6.44 15.54 1.27
CA LEU A 115 5.28 14.73 0.87
C LEU A 115 5.51 13.23 1.09
N ARG A 116 6.76 12.80 1.28
CA ARG A 116 7.13 11.40 1.42
C ARG A 116 6.37 10.71 2.55
N ASP A 117 6.34 11.33 3.72
CA ASP A 117 5.76 10.69 4.91
C ASP A 117 4.24 10.57 4.76
N ARG A 118 3.58 11.62 4.25
CA ARG A 118 2.15 11.59 3.87
C ARG A 118 1.83 10.52 2.83
N ARG A 119 2.67 10.36 1.81
CA ARG A 119 2.53 9.30 0.79
C ARG A 119 2.65 7.92 1.42
N LEU A 120 3.60 7.73 2.33
CA LEU A 120 3.85 6.46 3.00
C LEU A 120 2.76 6.10 4.01
N GLU A 121 2.12 7.08 4.66
CA GLU A 121 0.97 6.88 5.55
C GLU A 121 -0.22 6.24 4.84
N ARG A 122 -0.39 6.49 3.53
CA ARG A 122 -1.46 5.89 2.71
C ARG A 122 -1.22 4.43 2.31
N LEU A 123 -0.03 3.90 2.59
CA LEU A 123 0.27 2.49 2.40
C LEU A 123 -0.12 1.70 3.64
N TYR A 124 -1.07 0.78 3.48
CA TYR A 124 -1.43 -0.21 4.48
C TYR A 124 -0.91 -1.57 4.05
N VAL A 125 -0.23 -2.27 4.95
CA VAL A 125 0.35 -3.59 4.68
C VAL A 125 -0.12 -4.53 5.76
N PHE A 126 -0.67 -5.66 5.34
CA PHE A 126 -1.15 -6.71 6.22
C PHE A 126 -0.35 -8.00 5.99
N PRO A 127 -0.01 -8.71 7.07
CA PRO A 127 0.80 -9.91 6.99
C PRO A 127 0.05 -11.10 6.38
N ARG A 128 -1.28 -11.10 6.49
CA ARG A 128 -2.20 -12.14 6.04
C ARG A 128 -3.23 -11.54 5.07
N GLU A 129 -4.21 -12.34 4.67
CA GLU A 129 -5.28 -11.95 3.75
C GLU A 129 -6.28 -10.96 4.37
N HIS A 130 -6.48 -11.02 5.70
CA HIS A 130 -7.47 -10.20 6.36
C HIS A 130 -7.09 -8.70 6.38
N MET A 131 -7.90 -7.88 5.70
CA MET A 131 -7.69 -6.42 5.55
C MET A 131 -8.34 -5.57 6.67
N GLY A 132 -9.09 -6.20 7.58
CA GLY A 132 -9.89 -5.51 8.59
C GLY A 132 -10.93 -4.57 7.99
N VAL A 133 -11.20 -3.46 8.68
CA VAL A 133 -12.19 -2.44 8.30
C VAL A 133 -11.94 -1.83 6.93
N LEU A 134 -10.69 -1.78 6.49
CA LEU A 134 -10.30 -1.09 5.26
C LEU A 134 -10.75 -1.84 3.99
N GLY A 135 -11.04 -3.14 4.11
CA GLY A 135 -11.48 -3.96 2.98
C GLY A 135 -12.81 -3.49 2.35
N SER A 136 -13.67 -2.81 3.11
CA SER A 136 -14.93 -2.26 2.56
C SER A 136 -14.71 -1.08 1.61
N ASN A 137 -13.58 -0.38 1.73
CA ASN A 137 -13.31 0.86 1.01
C ASN A 137 -12.60 0.64 -0.33
N VAL A 138 -12.13 -0.60 -0.59
CA VAL A 138 -11.44 -0.98 -1.82
C VAL A 138 -12.33 -0.66 -3.02
N LEU A 139 -11.74 -0.09 -4.07
CA LEU A 139 -12.44 0.19 -5.32
C LEU A 139 -13.07 -1.09 -5.87
N ARG A 140 -14.36 -1.01 -6.19
CA ARG A 140 -15.10 -2.08 -6.84
C ARG A 140 -15.63 -1.58 -8.17
N SER A 141 -15.57 -2.42 -9.18
CA SER A 141 -15.99 -2.13 -10.54
C SER A 141 -16.95 -3.22 -11.03
N TRP A 142 -17.84 -2.86 -11.95
CA TRP A 142 -18.70 -3.82 -12.64
C TRP A 142 -17.88 -4.72 -13.58
N GLU A 143 -16.81 -4.17 -14.17
CA GLU A 143 -15.95 -4.84 -15.14
C GLU A 143 -15.19 -6.02 -14.53
N ASP A 144 -14.71 -5.87 -13.29
CA ASP A 144 -13.93 -6.90 -12.60
C ASP A 144 -14.82 -7.91 -11.86
N GLY A 145 -16.15 -7.77 -11.92
CA GLY A 145 -17.11 -8.61 -11.19
C GLY A 145 -16.99 -8.51 -9.66
N SER A 146 -16.27 -7.50 -9.15
CA SER A 146 -15.96 -7.30 -7.72
C SER A 146 -17.10 -6.63 -6.95
N LEU A 147 -18.06 -6.06 -7.67
CA LEU A 147 -19.34 -5.62 -7.12
C LEU A 147 -20.20 -6.84 -6.79
N THR A 148 -20.41 -7.09 -5.50
CA THR A 148 -21.49 -7.98 -5.07
C THR A 148 -22.82 -7.41 -5.56
N THR A 149 -23.84 -8.25 -5.78
CA THR A 149 -25.20 -7.80 -6.10
C THR A 149 -25.62 -6.70 -5.12
N TYR A 150 -25.68 -5.46 -5.61
CA TYR A 150 -26.08 -4.31 -4.83
C TYR A 150 -27.58 -4.45 -4.56
N ASP A 151 -27.94 -4.79 -3.33
CA ASP A 151 -29.32 -4.71 -2.87
C ASP A 151 -29.57 -3.29 -2.33
N PRO A 152 -30.35 -2.43 -3.02
CA PRO A 152 -30.63 -1.06 -2.58
C PRO A 152 -31.37 -1.00 -1.22
N HIS A 153 -31.94 -2.12 -0.76
CA HIS A 153 -32.65 -2.19 0.52
C HIS A 153 -31.74 -2.53 1.71
N SER A 154 -30.51 -3.01 1.47
CA SER A 154 -29.50 -3.21 2.51
C SER A 154 -28.46 -2.07 2.45
N PRO A 155 -28.42 -1.14 3.42
CA PRO A 155 -27.33 -0.18 3.46
C PRO A 155 -26.02 -0.94 3.68
N ILE A 156 -25.03 -0.71 2.81
CA ILE A 156 -23.70 -1.38 2.82
C ILE A 156 -23.04 -1.30 4.21
N THR A 157 -23.31 -0.22 4.95
CA THR A 157 -22.85 -0.01 6.33
C THR A 157 -23.40 -1.06 7.32
N ALA A 158 -24.63 -1.55 7.13
CA ALA A 158 -25.24 -2.55 8.00
C ALA A 158 -24.59 -3.92 7.84
N ASP A 159 -24.25 -4.33 6.62
CA ASP A 159 -23.57 -5.61 6.39
C ASP A 159 -22.11 -5.58 6.88
N ALA A 160 -21.44 -4.45 6.73
CA ALA A 160 -20.14 -4.24 7.37
C ALA A 160 -20.24 -4.37 8.91
N LEU A 161 -21.21 -3.70 9.55
CA LEU A 161 -21.49 -3.79 11.00
C LEU A 161 -21.88 -5.20 11.47
N ARG A 162 -22.55 -5.99 10.64
CA ARG A 162 -22.87 -7.39 10.92
C ARG A 162 -21.62 -8.28 10.88
N ALA A 163 -20.76 -8.10 9.87
CA ALA A 163 -19.48 -8.80 9.80
C ALA A 163 -18.57 -8.50 11.01
N PHE A 164 -18.68 -7.30 11.60
CA PHE A 164 -18.01 -6.95 12.86
C PHE A 164 -18.55 -7.70 14.10
N ARG A 165 -19.83 -8.07 14.13
CA ARG A 165 -20.44 -8.75 15.30
C ARG A 165 -20.19 -10.25 15.34
N THR A 166 -19.81 -10.85 14.23
CA THR A 166 -19.54 -12.29 14.10
C THR A 166 -18.08 -12.66 14.31
N GLN A 167 -17.21 -11.70 14.63
CA GLN A 167 -15.80 -11.89 15.00
C GLN A 167 -15.62 -11.99 16.51
#